data_AF-A0E101-F1
#
_entry.id   AF-A0E101-F1
#
_cell.length_a   1.000
_cell.length_b   1.000
_cell.length_c   1.000
_cell.angle_alpha   90.00
_cell.angle_beta   90.00
_cell.angle_gamma   90.00
#
_symmetry.space_group_name_H-M   'P 1'
#
loop_
_entity.id
_entity.type
_entity.pdbx_description
1 polymer ?
#
loop_
_entity_poly.entity_id
_entity_poly.type
_entity_poly.pdbx_seq_one_letter_code
_entity_poly.pdbx_strand_id
1 'polypeptide(L)'
;MLSLDFDRSKNFILNQKPCLGGAVSLKYGLSLMNELIHIFEYNIDQFIGFPELRQALMAELNNIILAHIKSFELLQQAKQGQFSCDEFLCTRQKRLSCTMMLLCDCISLKNFSPSIIEEIKLLGRVIEIQMTLTRDTQKWNKSTLSEPNVYTYWLIANQKLILGENGEVLASFYNEHNKLLLSLVQELEQKITPQLSHLKDQAMNAIQLFYKPRL
;
A
#
# COMPACT_ATOMS: atom_id res chain seq x y z
N MET A 1 -12.65 -14.25 -14.56
CA MET A 1 -13.43 -13.15 -15.15
C MET A 1 -13.28 -11.94 -14.23
N LEU A 2 -12.37 -11.03 -14.56
CA LEU A 2 -12.09 -9.79 -13.81
C LEU A 2 -13.30 -8.86 -13.92
N SER A 3 -14.20 -8.94 -12.94
CA SER A 3 -15.17 -7.88 -12.67
C SER A 3 -14.49 -6.83 -11.78
N LEU A 4 -13.48 -6.15 -12.32
CA LEU A 4 -13.25 -4.77 -11.87
C LEU A 4 -14.60 -4.09 -12.06
N ASP A 5 -15.14 -3.47 -11.02
CA ASP A 5 -16.34 -2.64 -11.09
C ASP A 5 -15.96 -1.36 -11.87
N PHE A 6 -15.68 -1.57 -13.15
CA PHE A 6 -15.10 -0.62 -14.08
C PHE A 6 -16.10 0.51 -14.27
N ASP A 7 -17.39 0.20 -14.23
CA ASP A 7 -18.46 1.18 -14.28
C ASP A 7 -18.48 2.06 -13.02
N ARG A 8 -18.28 1.49 -11.82
CA ARG A 8 -18.19 2.30 -10.60
C ARG A 8 -16.95 3.19 -10.57
N SER A 9 -15.81 2.65 -11.00
CA SER A 9 -14.54 3.37 -11.09
C SER A 9 -14.59 4.47 -12.16
N LYS A 10 -15.19 4.17 -13.32
CA LYS A 10 -15.42 5.12 -14.43
C LYS A 10 -16.37 6.25 -14.02
N ASN A 11 -17.47 5.93 -13.34
CA ASN A 11 -18.43 6.94 -12.86
C ASN A 11 -17.85 7.86 -11.79
N PHE A 12 -17.02 7.33 -10.87
CA PHE A 12 -16.33 8.16 -9.88
C PHE A 12 -15.39 9.18 -10.54
N ILE A 13 -14.65 8.77 -11.57
CA ILE A 13 -13.64 9.62 -12.20
C ILE A 13 -14.27 10.59 -13.23
N LEU A 14 -15.30 10.18 -13.97
CA LEU A 14 -16.01 11.06 -14.91
C LEU A 14 -16.79 12.19 -14.24
N ASN A 15 -17.16 12.02 -12.97
CA ASN A 15 -17.84 13.05 -12.18
C ASN A 15 -16.90 14.13 -11.61
N GLN A 16 -15.58 13.97 -11.76
CA GLN A 16 -14.63 15.05 -11.50
C GLN A 16 -14.60 15.98 -12.71
N LYS A 17 -14.88 17.28 -12.53
CA LYS A 17 -14.81 18.29 -13.61
C LYS A 17 -13.47 18.14 -14.35
N PRO A 18 -13.44 17.61 -15.58
CA PRO A 18 -12.18 17.36 -16.25
C PRO A 18 -11.72 18.70 -16.83
N CYS A 19 -10.55 19.18 -16.42
CA CYS A 19 -9.73 19.95 -17.34
C CYS A 19 -9.47 19.05 -18.58
N LEU A 20 -9.42 19.61 -19.79
CA LEU A 20 -9.30 18.83 -21.05
C LEU A 20 -8.17 17.79 -21.02
N GLY A 21 -7.06 18.06 -20.31
CA GLY A 21 -5.96 17.10 -20.11
C GLY A 21 -6.29 15.92 -19.18
N GLY A 22 -7.22 16.08 -18.24
CA GLY A 22 -7.64 15.02 -17.31
C GLY A 22 -8.43 13.90 -17.98
N ALA A 23 -9.32 14.23 -18.92
CA ALA A 23 -10.11 13.23 -19.64
C ALA A 23 -9.26 12.37 -20.59
N VAL A 24 -8.28 12.99 -21.25
CA VAL A 24 -7.32 12.30 -22.13
C VAL A 24 -6.41 11.37 -21.31
N SER A 25 -5.78 11.90 -20.25
CA SER A 25 -4.93 11.10 -19.37
C SER A 25 -5.67 9.93 -18.74
N LEU A 26 -6.94 10.11 -18.38
CA LEU A 26 -7.76 9.03 -17.86
C LEU A 26 -8.00 7.94 -18.89
N LYS A 27 -8.45 8.30 -20.10
CA LYS A 27 -8.76 7.34 -21.16
C LYS A 27 -7.53 6.50 -21.54
N TYR A 28 -6.40 7.16 -21.80
CA TYR A 28 -5.18 6.46 -22.19
C TYR A 28 -4.51 5.75 -21.01
N GLY A 29 -4.56 6.34 -19.81
CA GLY A 29 -4.03 5.71 -18.60
C GLY A 29 -4.75 4.42 -18.24
N LEU A 30 -6.09 4.40 -18.31
CA LEU A 30 -6.88 3.19 -18.08
C LEU A 30 -6.65 2.14 -19.17
N SER A 31 -6.55 2.55 -20.43
CA SER A 31 -6.24 1.62 -21.52
C SER A 31 -4.87 0.96 -21.33
N LEU A 32 -3.84 1.76 -21.00
CA LEU A 32 -2.50 1.25 -20.73
C LEU A 32 -2.50 0.31 -19.52
N MET A 33 -3.19 0.69 -18.44
CA MET A 33 -3.31 -0.15 -17.24
C MET A 33 -3.97 -1.49 -17.58
N ASN A 34 -5.02 -1.50 -18.40
CA ASN A 34 -5.69 -2.72 -18.82
C ASN A 34 -4.75 -3.66 -19.59
N GLU A 35 -3.99 -3.12 -20.56
CA GLU A 35 -3.00 -3.91 -21.30
C GLU A 35 -1.90 -4.46 -20.39
N LEU A 36 -1.42 -3.68 -19.42
CA LEU A 36 -0.43 -4.15 -18.45
C LEU A 36 -0.98 -5.28 -17.55
N ILE A 37 -2.26 -5.21 -17.17
CA ILE A 37 -2.94 -6.27 -16.42
C ILE A 37 -3.00 -7.55 -17.28
N HIS A 38 -3.37 -7.44 -18.56
CA HIS A 38 -3.41 -8.59 -19.47
C HIS A 38 -2.03 -9.22 -19.70
N ILE A 39 -0.99 -8.39 -19.87
CA ILE A 39 0.39 -8.88 -19.97
C ILE A 39 0.79 -9.61 -18.68
N PHE A 40 0.45 -9.05 -17.52
CA PHE A 40 0.74 -9.68 -16.23
C PHE A 40 0.01 -11.01 -16.04
N GLU A 41 -1.29 -11.05 -16.34
CA GLU A 41 -2.12 -12.28 -16.31
C GLU A 41 -1.55 -13.36 -17.23
N TYR A 42 -1.19 -12.99 -18.46
CA TYR A 42 -0.53 -13.90 -19.40
C TYR A 42 0.78 -14.48 -18.83
N ASN A 43 1.65 -13.65 -18.25
CA ASN A 43 2.90 -14.11 -17.67
C ASN A 43 2.68 -15.03 -16.46
N ILE A 44 1.70 -14.73 -15.62
CA ILE A 44 1.32 -15.58 -14.49
C ILE A 44 0.88 -16.97 -15.00
N ASP A 45 0.03 -17.01 -16.02
CA ASP A 45 -0.51 -18.26 -16.53
C ASP A 45 0.53 -19.14 -17.23
N GLN A 46 1.48 -18.52 -17.94
CA GLN A 46 2.52 -19.24 -18.65
C GLN A 46 3.67 -19.71 -17.75
N PHE A 47 4.08 -18.91 -16.75
CA PHE A 47 5.36 -19.13 -16.07
C PHE A 47 5.23 -19.63 -14.62
N ILE A 48 4.06 -19.53 -13.98
CA ILE A 48 3.93 -19.89 -12.56
C ILE A 48 3.32 -21.29 -12.41
N GLY A 49 4.09 -22.25 -11.91
CA GLY A 49 3.62 -23.63 -11.74
C GLY A 49 2.59 -23.85 -10.62
N PHE A 50 2.46 -22.90 -9.68
CA PHE A 50 1.66 -23.06 -8.46
C PHE A 50 0.35 -22.24 -8.54
N PRO A 51 -0.84 -22.89 -8.68
CA PRO A 51 -2.12 -22.18 -8.83
C PRO A 51 -2.44 -21.20 -7.70
N GLU A 52 -2.09 -21.55 -6.46
CA GLU A 52 -2.32 -20.71 -5.29
C GLU A 52 -1.50 -19.42 -5.34
N LEU A 53 -0.27 -19.49 -5.87
CA LEU A 53 0.57 -18.30 -6.07
C LEU A 53 -0.01 -17.41 -7.18
N ARG A 54 -0.53 -17.99 -8.27
CA ARG A 54 -1.23 -17.23 -9.33
C ARG A 54 -2.41 -16.45 -8.76
N GLN A 55 -3.24 -17.13 -7.97
CA GLN A 55 -4.40 -16.51 -7.33
C GLN A 55 -3.98 -15.40 -6.37
N ALA A 56 -2.94 -15.61 -5.58
CA ALA A 56 -2.43 -14.61 -4.65
C ALA A 56 -1.90 -13.36 -5.37
N LEU A 57 -1.15 -13.53 -6.47
CA LEU A 57 -0.66 -12.41 -7.28
C LEU A 57 -1.80 -11.61 -7.92
N MET A 58 -2.78 -12.29 -8.53
CA MET A 58 -3.94 -11.60 -9.12
C MET A 58 -4.80 -10.90 -8.06
N ALA A 59 -4.98 -11.52 -6.90
CA ALA A 59 -5.67 -10.89 -5.78
C ALA A 59 -4.92 -9.64 -5.27
N GLU A 60 -3.61 -9.71 -5.14
CA GLU A 60 -2.80 -8.58 -4.67
C GLU A 60 -2.78 -7.43 -5.68
N LEU A 61 -2.74 -7.72 -7.00
CA LEU A 61 -2.85 -6.70 -8.03
C LEU A 61 -4.16 -5.91 -7.90
N ASN A 62 -5.28 -6.63 -7.74
CA ASN A 62 -6.58 -6.02 -7.54
C ASN A 62 -6.63 -5.20 -6.25
N ASN A 63 -6.07 -5.73 -5.15
CA ASN A 63 -5.99 -5.02 -3.88
C ASN A 63 -5.22 -3.70 -4.02
N ILE A 64 -4.10 -3.68 -4.74
CA ILE A 64 -3.30 -2.47 -4.97
C ILE A 64 -4.11 -1.43 -5.72
N ILE A 65 -4.78 -1.80 -6.82
CA ILE A 65 -5.59 -0.88 -7.62
C ILE A 65 -6.73 -0.29 -6.77
N LEU A 66 -7.49 -1.14 -6.09
CA LEU A 66 -8.61 -0.72 -5.24
C LEU A 66 -8.16 0.17 -4.08
N ALA A 67 -7.02 -0.16 -3.46
CA ALA A 67 -6.47 0.61 -2.36
C ALA A 67 -6.06 2.03 -2.79
N HIS A 68 -5.53 2.21 -4.01
CA HIS A 68 -5.25 3.54 -4.54
C HIS A 68 -6.53 4.37 -4.66
N ILE A 69 -7.57 3.84 -5.31
CA ILE A 69 -8.86 4.53 -5.48
C ILE A 69 -9.44 4.90 -4.11
N LYS A 70 -9.51 3.92 -3.21
CA LYS A 70 -10.09 4.09 -1.87
C LYS A 70 -9.32 5.10 -1.01
N SER A 71 -7.99 5.16 -1.12
CA SER A 71 -7.20 6.17 -0.38
C SER A 71 -7.55 7.61 -0.80
N PHE A 72 -7.84 7.84 -2.08
CA PHE A 72 -8.31 9.15 -2.53
C PHE A 72 -9.71 9.46 -1.99
N GLU A 73 -10.63 8.51 -2.02
CA GLU A 73 -11.99 8.67 -1.48
C GLU A 73 -11.97 9.02 0.01
N LEU A 74 -11.20 8.27 0.81
CA LEU A 74 -11.08 8.48 2.25
C LEU A 74 -10.50 9.87 2.56
N LEU A 75 -9.53 10.37 1.78
CA LEU A 75 -9.01 11.72 1.95
C LEU A 75 -10.08 12.80 1.70
N GLN A 76 -10.97 12.60 0.72
CA GLN A 76 -12.07 13.54 0.48
C GLN A 76 -13.13 13.48 1.60
N GLN A 77 -13.42 12.28 2.12
CA GLN A 77 -14.31 12.10 3.27
C GLN A 77 -13.77 12.77 4.54
N ALA A 78 -12.45 12.72 4.76
CA ALA A 78 -11.79 13.41 5.87
C ALA A 78 -11.97 14.93 5.80
N LYS A 79 -11.97 15.52 4.60
CA LYS A 79 -12.28 16.96 4.41
C LYS A 79 -13.73 17.31 4.75
N GLN A 80 -14.61 16.31 4.80
CA GLN A 80 -16.02 16.43 5.18
C GLN A 80 -16.27 16.02 6.64
N GLY A 81 -15.23 15.70 7.40
CA GLY A 81 -15.33 15.37 8.83
C GLY A 81 -15.54 13.88 9.15
N GLN A 82 -15.44 12.98 8.17
CA GLN A 82 -15.51 11.53 8.37
C GLN A 82 -14.10 10.93 8.39
N PHE A 83 -13.73 10.27 9.50
CA PHE A 83 -12.36 9.81 9.74
C PHE A 83 -12.27 8.33 10.09
N SER A 84 -11.36 7.64 9.43
CA SER A 84 -10.88 6.31 9.79
C SER A 84 -9.39 6.20 9.47
N CYS A 85 -8.53 6.50 10.45
CA CYS A 85 -7.07 6.47 10.27
C CYS A 85 -6.57 5.07 9.92
N ASP A 86 -7.12 4.03 10.54
CA ASP A 86 -6.75 2.64 10.28
C ASP A 86 -7.09 2.21 8.86
N GLU A 87 -8.30 2.54 8.38
CA GLU A 87 -8.72 2.25 7.01
C GLU A 87 -7.88 3.04 5.99
N PHE A 88 -7.57 4.31 6.30
CA PHE A 88 -6.69 5.11 5.45
C PHE A 88 -5.29 4.53 5.38
N LEU A 89 -4.70 4.12 6.50
CA LEU A 89 -3.39 3.49 6.52
C LEU A 89 -3.39 2.16 5.74
N CYS A 90 -4.40 1.31 5.96
CA CYS A 90 -4.51 0.01 5.30
C CYS A 90 -4.61 0.10 3.78
N THR A 91 -5.17 1.19 3.26
CA THR A 91 -5.25 1.46 1.81
C THR A 91 -4.00 2.17 1.32
N ARG A 92 -3.53 3.21 2.03
CA ARG A 92 -2.36 4.00 1.64
C ARG A 92 -1.07 3.19 1.58
N GLN A 93 -0.90 2.20 2.46
CA GLN A 93 0.30 1.35 2.50
C GLN A 93 0.57 0.63 1.17
N LYS A 94 -0.50 0.28 0.44
CA LYS A 94 -0.44 -0.55 -0.77
C LYS A 94 0.17 0.15 -1.97
N ARG A 95 0.45 1.46 -1.90
CA ARG A 95 1.14 2.16 -2.99
C ARG A 95 2.56 1.66 -3.27
N LEU A 96 3.16 1.04 -2.26
CA LEU A 96 4.55 0.58 -2.33
C LEU A 96 4.65 -0.79 -2.99
N SER A 97 3.54 -1.53 -3.08
CA SER A 97 3.44 -2.83 -3.76
C SER A 97 4.50 -3.84 -3.30
N CYS A 98 4.96 -3.75 -2.05
CA CYS A 98 6.04 -4.61 -1.55
C CYS A 98 5.55 -6.04 -1.39
N THR A 99 4.30 -6.23 -0.94
CA THR A 99 3.70 -7.57 -0.91
C THR A 99 3.68 -8.20 -2.30
N MET A 100 3.35 -7.45 -3.36
CA MET A 100 3.40 -7.94 -4.73
C MET A 100 4.82 -8.37 -5.14
N MET A 101 5.83 -7.55 -4.85
CA MET A 101 7.22 -7.89 -5.19
C MET A 101 7.67 -9.17 -4.48
N LEU A 102 7.38 -9.32 -3.19
CA LEU A 102 7.73 -10.53 -2.43
C LEU A 102 6.98 -11.77 -2.92
N LEU A 103 5.72 -11.63 -3.37
CA LEU A 103 4.98 -12.73 -4.00
C LEU A 103 5.63 -13.13 -5.34
N CYS A 104 6.12 -12.18 -6.13
CA CYS A 104 6.88 -12.49 -7.34
C CYS A 104 8.18 -13.25 -7.04
N ASP A 105 8.87 -12.92 -5.95
CA ASP A 105 10.09 -13.64 -5.54
C ASP A 105 9.82 -15.11 -5.23
N CYS A 106 8.58 -15.44 -4.81
CA CYS A 106 8.16 -16.82 -4.56
C CYS A 106 8.12 -17.70 -5.82
N ILE A 107 8.12 -17.12 -7.02
CA ILE A 107 8.16 -17.86 -8.29
C ILE A 107 9.46 -18.68 -8.40
N SER A 108 10.54 -18.20 -7.79
CA SER A 108 11.85 -18.87 -7.82
C SER A 108 11.97 -20.01 -6.79
N LEU A 109 10.95 -20.25 -5.97
CA LEU A 109 10.99 -21.30 -4.96
C LEU A 109 10.84 -22.69 -5.60
N LYS A 110 11.76 -23.60 -5.26
CA LYS A 110 11.70 -25.00 -5.71
C LYS A 110 10.54 -25.77 -5.10
N ASN A 111 10.19 -25.45 -3.85
CA ASN A 111 9.09 -26.06 -3.11
C ASN A 111 8.19 -24.93 -2.60
N PHE A 112 6.89 -25.07 -2.84
CA PHE A 112 5.89 -24.08 -2.46
C PHE A 112 4.83 -24.73 -1.56
N SER A 113 4.51 -24.08 -0.44
CA SER A 113 3.35 -24.39 0.38
C SER A 113 2.43 -23.17 0.45
N PRO A 114 1.10 -23.36 0.51
CA PRO A 114 0.18 -22.24 0.64
C PRO A 114 0.42 -21.36 1.88
N SER A 115 1.03 -21.89 2.95
CA SER A 115 1.41 -21.12 4.14
C SER A 115 2.41 -20.00 3.85
N ILE A 116 3.30 -20.20 2.86
CA ILE A 116 4.28 -19.19 2.44
C ILE A 116 3.58 -17.91 1.97
N ILE A 117 2.43 -18.02 1.31
CA ILE A 117 1.67 -16.84 0.86
C ILE A 117 1.28 -15.96 2.04
N GLU A 118 0.80 -16.56 3.13
CA GLU A 118 0.33 -15.80 4.30
C GLU A 118 1.50 -15.19 5.09
N GLU A 119 2.62 -15.91 5.18
CA GLU A 119 3.87 -15.36 5.76
C GLU A 119 4.40 -14.17 4.94
N ILE A 120 4.39 -14.29 3.60
CA ILE A 120 4.85 -13.24 2.68
C ILE A 120 3.92 -12.03 2.69
N LYS A 121 2.60 -12.24 2.75
CA LYS A 121 1.62 -11.16 2.91
C LYS A 121 1.84 -10.41 4.22
N LEU A 122 2.10 -11.12 5.31
CA LEU A 122 2.39 -10.50 6.61
C LEU A 122 3.71 -9.72 6.59
N LEU A 123 4.78 -10.30 6.04
CA LEU A 123 6.06 -9.61 5.85
C LEU A 123 5.90 -8.35 5.01
N GLY A 124 5.23 -8.46 3.86
CA GLY A 124 4.97 -7.33 2.97
C GLY A 124 4.16 -6.25 3.67
N ARG A 125 3.13 -6.62 4.45
CA ARG A 125 2.34 -5.66 5.24
C ARG A 125 3.19 -4.91 6.27
N VAL A 126 4.05 -5.60 7.01
CA VAL A 126 4.98 -4.97 7.96
C VAL A 126 5.84 -3.91 7.26
N ILE A 127 6.44 -4.29 6.14
CA ILE A 127 7.30 -3.41 5.34
C ILE A 127 6.52 -2.21 4.78
N GLU A 128 5.35 -2.45 4.19
CA GLU A 128 4.51 -1.41 3.59
C GLU A 128 4.09 -0.36 4.62
N ILE A 129 3.69 -0.78 5.83
CA ILE A 129 3.35 0.13 6.92
C ILE A 129 4.57 0.95 7.33
N GLN A 130 5.69 0.29 7.64
CA GLN A 130 6.90 0.96 8.12
C GLN A 130 7.40 2.02 7.12
N MET A 131 7.47 1.65 5.84
CA MET A 131 7.87 2.55 4.77
C MET A 131 6.87 3.69 4.58
N THR A 132 5.57 3.40 4.67
CA THR A 132 4.52 4.41 4.50
C THR A 132 4.57 5.45 5.59
N LEU A 133 4.63 5.04 6.86
CA LEU A 133 4.73 5.95 8.00
C LEU A 133 5.97 6.84 7.88
N THR A 134 7.13 6.24 7.59
CA THR A 134 8.40 6.98 7.45
C THR A 134 8.39 7.94 6.26
N ARG A 135 7.98 7.46 5.08
CA ARG A 135 8.01 8.25 3.86
C ARG A 135 7.00 9.39 3.90
N ASP A 136 5.80 9.12 4.41
CA ASP A 136 4.75 10.14 4.43
C ASP A 136 5.09 11.24 5.43
N THR A 137 5.77 10.99 6.56
CA THR A 137 6.26 12.05 7.45
C THR A 137 7.49 12.80 6.91
N GLN A 138 8.42 12.10 6.25
CA GLN A 138 9.59 12.70 5.60
C GLN A 138 9.20 13.68 4.50
N LYS A 139 8.23 13.29 3.65
CA LYS A 139 7.76 14.12 2.54
C LYS A 139 6.74 15.17 2.94
N TRP A 140 6.26 15.13 4.18
CA TRP A 140 5.23 16.03 4.63
C TRP A 140 5.74 17.46 4.80
N ASN A 141 5.01 18.39 4.20
CA ASN A 141 5.10 19.82 4.45
C ASN A 141 3.74 20.48 4.13
N LYS A 142 3.65 21.79 4.36
CA LYS A 142 2.40 22.55 4.14
C LYS A 142 1.97 22.63 2.66
N SER A 143 2.87 22.42 1.69
CA SER A 143 2.50 22.41 0.27
C SER A 143 1.96 21.06 -0.21
N THR A 144 2.22 19.96 0.52
CA THR A 144 1.74 18.61 0.17
C THR A 144 0.37 18.23 0.75
N LEU A 145 -0.37 19.19 1.34
CA LEU A 145 -1.65 18.94 2.01
C LEU A 145 -2.77 18.39 1.10
N SER A 146 -2.62 18.59 -0.22
CA SER A 146 -3.58 18.09 -1.21
C SER A 146 -3.36 16.62 -1.57
N GLU A 147 -2.21 16.05 -1.23
CA GLU A 147 -1.84 14.68 -1.57
C GLU A 147 -2.33 13.67 -0.50
N PRO A 148 -2.70 12.43 -0.89
CA PRO A 148 -2.91 11.36 0.07
C PRO A 148 -1.64 11.11 0.88
N ASN A 149 -1.73 11.31 2.19
CA ASN A 149 -0.60 11.22 3.11
C ASN A 149 -1.13 10.85 4.52
N VAL A 150 -0.59 9.78 5.12
CA VAL A 150 -1.08 9.27 6.43
C VAL A 150 -0.93 10.31 7.53
N TYR A 151 0.20 11.04 7.55
CA TYR A 151 0.43 12.06 8.57
C TYR A 151 -0.52 13.24 8.42
N THR A 152 -0.79 13.69 7.18
CA THR A 152 -1.83 14.71 6.92
C THR A 152 -3.19 14.24 7.41
N TYR A 153 -3.57 13.00 7.08
CA TYR A 153 -4.85 12.43 7.48
C TYR A 153 -4.99 12.41 9.02
N TRP A 154 -3.97 11.91 9.71
CA TRP A 154 -3.93 11.85 11.17
C TRP A 154 -3.98 13.25 11.81
N LEU A 155 -3.26 14.22 11.24
CA LEU A 155 -3.27 15.60 11.72
C LEU A 155 -4.65 16.26 11.60
N ILE A 156 -5.39 16.00 10.50
CA ILE A 156 -6.76 16.50 10.35
C ILE A 156 -7.67 15.83 11.38
N ALA A 157 -7.59 14.50 11.54
CA ALA A 157 -8.40 13.75 12.49
C ALA A 157 -8.18 14.20 13.95
N ASN A 158 -6.96 14.63 14.28
CA ASN A 158 -6.58 15.11 15.62
C ASN A 158 -6.65 16.63 15.79
N GLN A 159 -7.13 17.37 14.79
CA GLN A 159 -7.18 18.85 14.81
C GLN A 159 -5.80 19.51 15.04
N LYS A 160 -4.72 18.86 14.59
CA LYS A 160 -3.32 19.28 14.78
C LYS A 160 -2.66 19.80 13.50
N LEU A 161 -3.40 20.02 12.41
CA LEU A 161 -2.84 20.35 11.09
C LEU A 161 -1.83 21.51 11.09
N ILE A 162 -2.12 22.57 11.85
CA ILE A 162 -1.26 23.77 11.95
C ILE A 162 0.07 23.45 12.67
N LEU A 163 0.06 22.46 13.56
CA LEU A 163 1.19 22.03 14.38
C LEU A 163 1.98 20.88 13.76
N GLY A 164 1.76 20.52 12.48
CA GLY A 164 2.37 19.33 11.88
C GLY A 164 3.91 19.35 11.79
N GLU A 165 4.55 20.51 11.91
CA GLU A 165 6.02 20.65 11.98
C GLU A 165 6.57 20.54 13.41
N ASN A 166 5.70 20.49 14.42
CA ASN A 166 6.11 20.40 15.82
C ASN A 166 6.61 18.97 16.14
N GLY A 167 7.82 18.88 16.72
CA GLY A 167 8.46 17.60 17.05
C GLY A 167 7.67 16.73 18.05
N GLU A 168 6.95 17.33 18.99
CA GLU A 168 6.09 16.59 19.93
C GLU A 168 4.87 15.99 19.23
N VAL A 169 4.31 16.69 18.25
CA VAL A 169 3.19 16.20 17.44
C VAL A 169 3.65 15.03 16.56
N LEU A 170 4.84 15.15 15.96
CA LEU A 170 5.46 14.09 15.18
C LEU A 170 5.78 12.86 16.07
N ALA A 171 6.32 13.07 17.27
CA ALA A 171 6.58 11.99 18.23
C ALA A 171 5.28 11.30 18.67
N SER A 172 4.20 12.06 18.89
CA SER A 172 2.87 11.50 19.19
C SER A 172 2.36 10.60 18.07
N PHE A 173 2.51 11.02 16.81
CA PHE A 173 2.13 10.21 15.65
C PHE A 173 2.92 8.90 15.58
N TYR A 174 4.24 8.96 15.76
CA TYR A 174 5.09 7.76 15.77
C TYR A 174 4.75 6.83 16.93
N ASN A 175 4.50 7.34 18.13
CA ASN A 175 4.16 6.51 19.29
C ASN A 175 2.86 5.72 19.10
N GLU A 176 1.87 6.31 18.44
CA GLU A 176 0.61 5.64 18.13
C GLU A 176 0.81 4.49 17.13
N HIS A 177 1.51 4.76 16.02
CA HIS A 177 1.66 3.80 14.94
C HIS A 177 2.78 2.77 15.17
N ASN A 178 3.77 3.08 16.01
CA ASN A 178 4.80 2.11 16.40
C ASN A 178 4.21 0.94 17.19
N LYS A 179 3.13 1.16 17.97
CA LYS A 179 2.46 0.06 18.67
C LYS A 179 1.87 -0.95 17.68
N LEU A 180 1.21 -0.46 16.62
CA LEU A 180 0.71 -1.29 15.53
C LEU A 180 1.84 -2.02 14.79
N LEU A 181 2.92 -1.32 14.48
CA LEU A 181 4.05 -1.94 13.78
C LEU A 181 4.70 -3.04 14.63
N LEU A 182 4.91 -2.78 15.92
CA LEU A 182 5.48 -3.76 16.85
C LEU A 182 4.61 -5.00 17.02
N SER A 183 3.28 -4.86 17.07
CA SER A 183 2.39 -6.02 17.16
C SER A 183 2.45 -6.88 15.90
N LEU A 184 2.51 -6.26 14.71
CA LEU A 184 2.65 -6.98 13.44
C LEU A 184 4.02 -7.67 13.31
N VAL A 185 5.09 -7.03 13.78
CA VAL A 185 6.42 -7.65 13.83
C VAL A 185 6.42 -8.85 14.76
N GLN A 186 5.81 -8.74 15.95
CA GLN A 186 5.69 -9.87 16.87
C GLN A 186 4.89 -11.03 16.26
N GLU A 187 3.79 -10.73 15.56
CA GLU A 187 3.01 -11.73 14.84
C GLU A 187 3.86 -12.40 13.74
N LEU A 188 4.65 -11.63 13.00
CA LEU A 188 5.54 -12.13 11.96
C LEU A 188 6.60 -13.08 12.53
N GLU A 189 7.26 -12.71 13.62
CA GLU A 189 8.29 -13.56 14.24
C GLU A 189 7.72 -14.89 14.75
N GLN A 190 6.44 -14.94 15.13
CA GLN A 190 5.79 -16.18 15.56
C GLN A 190 5.41 -17.10 14.40
N LYS A 191 5.21 -16.54 13.19
CA LYS A 191 4.69 -17.27 12.03
C LYS A 191 5.76 -17.59 11.00
N ILE A 192 6.82 -16.79 10.92
CA ILE A 192 7.80 -16.91 9.84
C ILE A 192 8.62 -18.18 9.96
N THR A 193 8.67 -18.94 8.87
CA THR A 193 9.43 -20.17 8.79
C THR A 193 10.92 -19.91 8.57
N PRO A 194 11.81 -20.85 8.95
CA PRO A 194 13.25 -20.72 8.69
C PRO A 194 13.60 -20.52 7.22
N GLN A 195 12.78 -21.05 6.30
CA GLN A 195 12.94 -20.88 4.86
C GLN A 195 12.84 -19.40 4.43
N LEU A 196 11.97 -18.61 5.09
CA LEU A 196 11.74 -17.21 4.76
C LEU A 196 12.50 -16.23 5.67
N SER A 197 13.14 -16.72 6.75
CA SER A 197 13.87 -15.87 7.69
C SER A 197 14.95 -15.04 7.00
N HIS A 198 15.70 -15.64 6.05
CA HIS A 198 16.75 -14.91 5.34
C HIS A 198 16.18 -13.78 4.47
N LEU A 199 15.06 -14.02 3.78
CA LEU A 199 14.37 -13.01 2.98
C LEU A 199 13.84 -11.88 3.87
N LYS A 200 13.24 -12.22 5.02
CA LYS A 200 12.80 -11.23 6.03
C LYS A 200 13.96 -10.34 6.44
N ASP A 201 15.08 -10.94 6.87
CA ASP A 201 16.22 -10.17 7.38
C ASP A 201 16.77 -9.24 6.31
N GLN A 202 16.92 -9.71 5.06
CA GLN A 202 17.37 -8.88 3.95
C GLN A 202 16.40 -7.71 3.66
N ALA A 203 15.10 -8.00 3.59
CA ALA A 203 14.08 -7.01 3.31
C ALA A 203 14.03 -5.95 4.44
N MET A 204 13.98 -6.38 5.70
CA MET A 204 13.93 -5.48 6.86
C MET A 204 15.20 -4.62 6.97
N ASN A 205 16.39 -5.20 6.71
CA ASN A 205 17.64 -4.45 6.67
C ASN A 205 17.64 -3.38 5.58
N ALA A 206 17.15 -3.71 4.38
CA ALA A 206 17.03 -2.74 3.30
C ALA A 206 16.12 -1.57 3.70
N ILE A 207 14.97 -1.85 4.32
CA ILE A 207 14.07 -0.78 4.80
C ILE A 207 14.75 0.11 5.83
N GLN A 208 15.43 -0.46 6.83
CA GLN A 208 16.13 0.32 7.85
C GLN A 208 17.24 1.22 7.29
N LEU A 209 17.91 0.78 6.22
CA LEU A 209 18.95 1.55 5.54
C LEU A 209 18.37 2.76 4.78
N PHE A 210 17.27 2.57 4.05
CA PHE A 210 16.72 3.58 3.15
C PHE A 210 15.64 4.47 3.79
N TYR A 211 14.93 3.99 4.82
CA TYR A 211 13.80 4.68 5.44
C TYR A 211 14.11 5.00 6.90
N LYS A 212 14.74 6.15 7.12
CA LYS A 212 15.04 6.69 8.46
C LYS A 212 13.95 7.65 8.94
N PRO A 213 13.43 7.53 10.17
CA PRO A 213 12.45 8.48 10.70
C PRO A 213 12.93 9.93 10.61
N ARG A 214 11.98 10.85 10.40
CA ARG A 214 12.24 12.27 10.48
C ARG A 214 12.49 12.63 11.95
N LEU A 215 13.63 13.27 12.21
CA LEU A 215 14.00 13.81 13.53
C LEU A 215 13.37 15.18 13.74
#